data_AF-A0A7Z8D0W6-F1
#
_entry.id   AF-A0A7Z8D0W6-F1
#
_cell.length_a   1.000
_cell.length_b   1.000
_cell.length_c   1.000
_cell.angle_alpha   90.00
_cell.angle_beta   90.00
_cell.angle_gamma   90.00
#
_symmetry.space_group_name_H-M   'P 1'
#
loop_
_entity.id
_entity.type
_entity.pdbx_description
1 polymer ?
#
loop_
_entity_poly.entity_id
_entity_poly.type
_entity_poly.pdbx_seq_one_letter_code
_entity_poly.pdbx_strand_id
1 'polypeptide(L)'
;MSQMLAFTLLMGILYIGDIISAKTKAWVSSVFVCAVLFIIGYWTIFPANIVEVAGIPSVVATLLMYLLITNMGTLLSVKELINQWKTIVITLSGIAGIVVLLLTVGMLFFNLQTILVAVPPLVGGVVSSLIMSEAAQQAGLMSLSVLAILIYVMQGFAGYPLTSIMLKKEGKRMLAKYRSGEWVPTNEQEQEKTIKEEDEEIPKLFDKVPKRYHTNFSRFFRLSIVGMFAYYVSVWLAPFVSVSPFVLCLLFGVIASSSGFLEKQPLQKANGFGFAILGLMLFIFDGLKNATPEMLKELLVPMVGIIVIGVFGMYVFSAIVGRLLGVSKEMAFAVSLTALYGFPADYIITNEVIQALTEDKKEQEALTSHMLPPMLVAGFITVTIVSVVLAGIFSSILSNL
;
A
#
# COMPACT_ATOMS: atom_id res chain seq x y z
N MET A 1 23.65 5.90 -19.29
CA MET A 1 22.99 7.12 -18.76
C MET A 1 23.71 7.53 -17.48
N SER A 2 23.98 8.81 -17.24
CA SER A 2 24.59 9.24 -15.97
C SER A 2 23.57 9.17 -14.82
N GLN A 3 24.06 8.95 -13.59
CA GLN A 3 23.21 8.90 -12.39
C GLN A 3 22.31 10.12 -12.26
N MET A 4 22.87 11.33 -12.39
CA MET A 4 22.11 12.56 -12.23
C MET A 4 21.05 12.76 -13.32
N LEU A 5 21.32 12.32 -14.55
CA LEU A 5 20.31 12.35 -15.60
C LEU A 5 19.18 11.37 -15.31
N ALA A 6 19.51 10.14 -14.89
CA ALA A 6 18.53 9.14 -14.47
C ALA A 6 17.63 9.68 -13.35
N PHE A 7 18.23 10.18 -12.26
CA PHE A 7 17.50 10.76 -11.14
C PHE A 7 16.59 11.92 -11.60
N THR A 8 17.10 12.84 -12.42
CA THR A 8 16.32 13.99 -12.92
C THR A 8 15.12 13.56 -13.75
N LEU A 9 15.29 12.58 -14.65
CA LEU A 9 14.19 12.06 -15.47
C LEU A 9 13.10 11.41 -14.61
N LEU A 10 13.51 10.60 -13.63
CA LEU A 10 12.58 9.96 -12.71
C LEU A 10 11.83 11.00 -11.86
N MET A 11 12.52 12.05 -11.38
CA MET A 11 11.87 13.16 -10.67
C MET A 11 10.91 13.94 -11.55
N GLY A 12 11.25 14.14 -12.82
CA GLY A 12 10.36 14.74 -13.81
C GLY A 12 9.05 13.97 -13.94
N ILE A 13 9.12 12.63 -13.99
CA ILE A 13 7.91 11.79 -14.04
C ILE A 13 7.06 11.94 -12.78
N LEU A 14 7.66 11.83 -11.58
CA LEU A 14 6.93 11.96 -10.33
C LEU A 14 6.24 13.33 -10.22
N TYR A 15 6.95 14.40 -10.59
CA TYR A 15 6.40 15.75 -10.58
C TYR A 15 5.25 15.95 -11.58
N ILE A 16 5.36 15.39 -12.79
CA ILE A 16 4.25 15.39 -13.76
C ILE A 16 3.03 14.66 -13.18
N GLY A 17 3.25 13.55 -12.48
CA GLY A 17 2.22 12.82 -11.74
C GLY A 17 1.49 13.71 -10.75
N ASP A 18 2.23 14.40 -9.89
CA ASP A 18 1.66 15.32 -8.89
C ASP A 18 0.86 16.46 -9.54
N ILE A 19 1.39 17.08 -10.60
CA ILE A 19 0.69 18.15 -11.33
C ILE A 19 -0.66 17.65 -11.88
N ILE A 20 -0.67 16.48 -12.52
CA ILE A 20 -1.89 15.94 -13.11
C ILE A 20 -2.88 15.55 -12.01
N SER A 21 -2.42 14.95 -10.93
CA SER A 21 -3.26 14.60 -9.77
C SER A 21 -3.92 15.84 -9.15
N ALA A 22 -3.13 16.89 -8.89
CA ALA A 22 -3.61 18.15 -8.35
C ALA A 22 -4.64 18.81 -9.30
N LYS A 23 -4.32 18.92 -10.60
CA LYS A 23 -5.23 19.51 -11.60
C LYS A 23 -6.54 18.74 -11.76
N THR A 24 -6.49 17.42 -11.64
CA THR A 24 -7.68 16.56 -11.75
C THR A 24 -8.42 16.38 -10.41
N LYS A 25 -7.97 17.05 -9.33
CA LYS A 25 -8.51 16.92 -7.97
C LYS A 25 -8.59 15.45 -7.55
N ALA A 26 -7.46 14.76 -7.70
CA ALA A 26 -7.26 13.33 -7.45
C ALA A 26 -8.12 12.38 -8.30
N TRP A 27 -8.84 12.85 -9.33
CA TRP A 27 -9.62 11.93 -10.20
C TRP A 27 -8.72 10.95 -10.95
N VAL A 28 -7.53 11.41 -11.36
CA VAL A 28 -6.42 10.54 -11.75
C VAL A 28 -5.34 10.67 -10.69
N SER A 29 -4.95 9.58 -10.03
CA SER A 29 -3.89 9.63 -9.03
C SER A 29 -2.52 9.84 -9.66
N SER A 30 -1.58 10.45 -8.92
CA SER A 30 -0.19 10.57 -9.37
C SER A 30 0.43 9.21 -9.65
N VAL A 31 0.10 8.20 -8.82
CA VAL A 31 0.57 6.83 -8.95
C VAL A 31 0.23 6.25 -10.33
N PHE A 32 -1.01 6.44 -10.80
CA PHE A 32 -1.46 5.97 -12.11
C PHE A 32 -0.69 6.66 -13.25
N VAL A 33 -0.57 7.99 -13.18
CA VAL A 33 0.14 8.77 -14.19
C VAL A 33 1.60 8.34 -14.27
N CYS A 34 2.27 8.20 -13.13
CA CYS A 34 3.65 7.77 -13.05
C CYS A 34 3.81 6.37 -13.64
N ALA A 35 2.94 5.42 -13.31
CA ALA A 35 3.00 4.07 -13.87
C ALA A 35 2.94 4.08 -15.41
N VAL A 36 2.03 4.85 -16.00
CA VAL A 36 1.95 5.03 -17.47
C VAL A 36 3.25 5.59 -18.03
N LEU A 37 3.77 6.66 -17.43
CA LEU A 37 4.99 7.33 -17.90
C LEU A 37 6.24 6.45 -17.74
N PHE A 38 6.33 5.65 -16.68
CA PHE A 38 7.41 4.68 -16.49
C PHE A 38 7.39 3.59 -17.56
N ILE A 39 6.22 3.03 -17.86
CA ILE A 39 6.08 2.03 -18.94
C ILE A 39 6.55 2.62 -20.28
N ILE A 40 6.06 3.82 -20.63
CA ILE A 40 6.50 4.51 -21.86
C ILE A 40 8.01 4.77 -21.81
N GLY A 41 8.55 5.16 -20.66
CA GLY A 41 9.97 5.35 -20.43
C GLY A 41 10.79 4.08 -20.72
N TYR A 42 10.40 2.94 -20.15
CA TYR A 42 11.06 1.64 -20.38
C TYR A 42 10.98 1.17 -21.84
N TRP A 43 9.91 1.50 -22.55
CA TRP A 43 9.78 1.14 -23.97
C TRP A 43 10.63 1.98 -24.91
N THR A 44 11.13 3.13 -24.46
CA THR A 44 11.73 4.13 -25.35
C THR A 44 13.14 4.52 -24.96
N ILE A 45 13.35 5.06 -23.75
CA ILE A 45 14.58 5.78 -23.38
C ILE A 45 15.24 5.28 -22.09
N PHE A 46 14.53 4.54 -21.23
CA PHE A 46 15.04 4.12 -19.94
C PHE A 46 15.85 2.83 -20.03
N PRO A 47 17.07 2.78 -19.46
CA PRO A 47 17.72 1.50 -19.21
C PRO A 47 16.92 0.71 -18.17
N ALA A 48 16.95 -0.63 -18.27
CA ALA A 48 16.22 -1.52 -17.37
C ALA A 48 16.58 -1.34 -15.88
N ASN A 49 17.77 -0.82 -15.58
CA ASN A 49 18.25 -0.56 -14.21
C ASN A 49 18.28 0.95 -13.86
N ILE A 50 17.47 1.79 -14.52
CA ILE A 50 17.47 3.25 -14.28
C ILE A 50 17.28 3.63 -12.81
N VAL A 51 16.46 2.89 -12.07
CA VAL A 51 16.16 3.16 -10.64
C VAL A 51 17.36 2.86 -9.75
N GLU A 52 18.08 1.77 -10.03
CA GLU A 52 19.36 1.48 -9.39
C GLU A 52 20.41 2.55 -9.74
N VAL A 53 20.51 2.92 -11.02
CA VAL A 53 21.43 3.97 -11.50
C VAL A 53 21.14 5.33 -10.86
N ALA A 54 19.88 5.62 -10.54
CA ALA A 54 19.47 6.83 -9.81
C ALA A 54 19.82 6.80 -8.32
N GLY A 55 20.31 5.67 -7.79
CA GLY A 55 20.78 5.51 -6.42
C GLY A 55 19.76 4.86 -5.48
N ILE A 56 18.71 4.22 -6.00
CA ILE A 56 17.69 3.53 -5.18
C ILE A 56 17.64 2.03 -5.52
N PRO A 57 18.69 1.25 -5.18
CA PRO A 57 18.61 -0.20 -5.24
C PRO A 57 17.61 -0.77 -4.21
N SER A 58 17.21 -2.02 -4.38
CA SER A 58 16.22 -2.69 -3.51
C SER A 58 16.55 -2.64 -2.01
N VAL A 59 17.84 -2.67 -1.65
CA VAL A 59 18.30 -2.57 -0.25
C VAL A 59 17.95 -1.20 0.35
N VAL A 60 18.12 -0.12 -0.42
CA VAL A 60 17.75 1.24 0.02
C VAL A 60 16.23 1.35 0.12
N ALA A 61 15.48 0.85 -0.87
CA ALA A 61 14.03 0.85 -0.81
C ALA A 61 13.51 0.10 0.43
N THR A 62 14.07 -1.07 0.73
CA THR A 62 13.72 -1.85 1.92
C THR A 62 13.95 -1.05 3.21
N LEU A 63 15.10 -0.39 3.35
CA LEU A 63 15.37 0.50 4.48
C LEU A 63 14.32 1.61 4.61
N LEU A 64 14.01 2.32 3.52
CA LEU A 64 13.02 3.39 3.50
C LEU A 64 11.64 2.89 3.92
N MET A 65 11.27 1.66 3.53
CA MET A 65 10.02 1.01 3.92
C MET A 65 9.93 0.80 5.44
N TYR A 66 10.98 0.27 6.07
CA TYR A 66 11.03 0.13 7.53
C TYR A 66 10.83 1.45 8.25
N LEU A 67 11.52 2.51 7.81
CA LEU A 67 11.42 3.84 8.42
C LEU A 67 10.02 4.44 8.25
N LEU A 68 9.46 4.37 7.03
CA LEU A 68 8.15 4.93 6.73
C LEU A 68 7.04 4.27 7.50
N ILE A 69 7.02 2.94 7.56
CA ILE A 69 5.91 2.20 8.18
C ILE A 69 5.97 2.34 9.70
N THR A 70 7.16 2.26 10.27
CA THR A 70 7.34 2.53 11.70
C THR A 70 6.87 3.95 12.06
N ASN A 71 7.18 4.91 11.19
CA ASN A 71 6.72 6.28 11.33
C ASN A 71 5.18 6.40 11.19
N MET A 72 4.56 5.70 10.25
CA MET A 72 3.09 5.65 10.14
C MET A 72 2.45 5.03 11.38
N GLY A 73 3.09 4.07 12.03
CA GLY A 73 2.62 3.52 13.30
C GLY A 73 2.44 4.59 14.38
N THR A 74 3.27 5.64 14.38
CA THR A 74 3.17 6.75 15.35
C THR A 74 1.95 7.66 15.14
N LEU A 75 1.22 7.50 14.03
CA LEU A 75 -0.01 8.24 13.75
C LEU A 75 -1.24 7.62 14.38
N LEU A 76 -1.16 6.35 14.78
CA LEU A 76 -2.30 5.57 15.21
C LEU A 76 -2.30 5.38 16.73
N SER A 77 -3.48 5.45 17.34
CA SER A 77 -3.66 5.00 18.72
C SER A 77 -3.75 3.47 18.80
N VAL A 78 -3.47 2.91 19.98
CA VAL A 78 -3.68 1.47 20.26
C VAL A 78 -5.13 1.06 19.96
N LYS A 79 -6.08 1.92 20.32
CA LYS A 79 -7.51 1.70 20.09
C LYS A 79 -7.83 1.68 18.59
N GLU A 80 -7.28 2.61 17.81
CA GLU A 80 -7.44 2.62 16.35
C GLU A 80 -6.88 1.34 15.71
N LEU A 81 -5.71 0.87 16.15
CA LEU A 81 -5.12 -0.37 15.64
C LEU A 81 -5.97 -1.59 15.96
N ILE A 82 -6.44 -1.72 17.21
CA ILE A 82 -7.34 -2.82 17.63
C ILE A 82 -8.63 -2.79 16.81
N ASN A 83 -9.16 -1.60 16.53
CA ASN A 83 -10.39 -1.43 15.74
C ASN A 83 -10.24 -1.84 14.26
N GLN A 84 -9.03 -2.11 13.77
CA GLN A 84 -8.81 -2.55 12.39
C GLN A 84 -9.20 -4.01 12.12
N TRP A 85 -9.61 -4.80 13.12
CA TRP A 85 -10.05 -6.18 12.87
C TRP A 85 -11.16 -6.27 11.80
N LYS A 86 -12.08 -5.28 11.76
CA LYS A 86 -13.13 -5.20 10.73
C LYS A 86 -12.52 -5.04 9.34
N THR A 87 -11.53 -4.15 9.23
CA THR A 87 -10.73 -3.93 8.02
C THR A 87 -10.12 -5.24 7.53
N ILE A 88 -9.50 -6.02 8.43
CA ILE A 88 -8.92 -7.34 8.10
C ILE A 88 -9.98 -8.28 7.54
N VAL A 89 -11.12 -8.44 8.23
CA VAL A 89 -12.20 -9.34 7.80
C VAL A 89 -12.77 -8.93 6.44
N ILE A 90 -13.00 -7.63 6.23
CA ILE A 90 -13.50 -7.10 4.95
C ILE A 90 -12.50 -7.40 3.83
N THR A 91 -11.22 -7.14 4.08
CA THR A 91 -10.16 -7.36 3.09
C THR A 91 -10.06 -8.83 2.69
N LEU A 92 -10.04 -9.73 3.68
CA LEU A 92 -10.03 -11.17 3.43
C LEU A 92 -11.28 -11.62 2.67
N SER A 93 -12.45 -11.04 2.97
CA SER A 93 -13.67 -11.33 2.21
C SER A 93 -13.59 -10.86 0.76
N GLY A 94 -12.98 -9.70 0.49
CA GLY A 94 -12.76 -9.20 -0.87
C GLY A 94 -11.83 -10.13 -1.67
N ILE A 95 -10.75 -10.61 -1.05
CA ILE A 95 -9.85 -11.61 -1.65
C ILE A 95 -10.60 -12.93 -1.90
N ALA A 96 -11.39 -13.40 -0.93
CA ALA A 96 -12.23 -14.59 -1.12
C ALA A 96 -13.21 -14.40 -2.29
N GLY A 97 -13.78 -13.20 -2.45
CA GLY A 97 -14.61 -12.84 -3.59
C GLY A 97 -13.88 -12.97 -4.93
N ILE A 98 -12.62 -12.53 -5.01
CA ILE A 98 -11.78 -12.74 -6.20
C ILE A 98 -11.63 -14.23 -6.50
N VAL A 99 -11.20 -14.99 -5.50
CA VAL A 99 -10.94 -16.43 -5.63
C VAL A 99 -12.20 -17.16 -6.09
N VAL A 100 -13.33 -16.92 -5.42
CA VAL A 100 -14.61 -17.58 -5.72
C VAL A 100 -15.09 -17.21 -7.13
N LEU A 101 -15.09 -15.93 -7.50
CA LEU A 101 -15.61 -15.53 -8.82
C LEU A 101 -14.70 -16.01 -9.97
N LEU A 102 -13.38 -16.00 -9.79
CA LEU A 102 -12.47 -16.50 -10.82
C LEU A 102 -12.54 -18.03 -10.94
N LEU A 103 -12.65 -18.76 -9.82
CA LEU A 103 -12.85 -20.22 -9.83
C LEU A 103 -14.27 -20.67 -10.20
N THR A 104 -15.21 -19.76 -10.46
CA THR A 104 -16.57 -20.12 -10.90
C THR A 104 -16.88 -19.50 -12.24
N VAL A 105 -17.13 -18.19 -12.28
CA VAL A 105 -17.43 -17.43 -13.50
C VAL A 105 -16.19 -17.35 -14.40
N GLY A 106 -15.00 -17.19 -13.83
CA GLY A 106 -13.76 -17.15 -14.61
C GLY A 106 -13.49 -18.45 -15.38
N MET A 107 -13.88 -19.61 -14.82
CA MET A 107 -13.71 -20.91 -15.50
C MET A 107 -14.58 -21.06 -16.77
N LEU A 108 -15.57 -20.20 -16.98
CA LEU A 108 -16.35 -20.17 -18.22
C LEU A 108 -15.55 -19.57 -19.38
N PHE A 109 -14.52 -18.77 -19.09
CA PHE A 109 -13.72 -18.03 -20.07
C PHE A 109 -12.26 -18.47 -20.10
N PHE A 110 -11.73 -18.99 -18.99
CA PHE A 110 -10.33 -19.33 -18.80
C PHE A 110 -10.16 -20.75 -18.25
N ASN A 111 -9.07 -21.42 -18.64
CA ASN A 111 -8.75 -22.72 -18.07
C ASN A 111 -8.24 -22.60 -16.62
N LEU A 112 -8.27 -23.72 -15.89
CA LEU A 112 -7.87 -23.76 -14.48
C LEU A 112 -6.43 -23.27 -14.26
N GLN A 113 -5.49 -23.68 -15.12
CA GLN A 113 -4.08 -23.28 -15.04
C GLN A 113 -3.92 -21.76 -15.11
N THR A 114 -4.64 -21.10 -16.02
CA THR A 114 -4.65 -19.64 -16.17
C THR A 114 -5.13 -18.98 -14.89
N ILE A 115 -6.23 -19.45 -14.31
CA ILE A 115 -6.79 -18.89 -13.07
C ILE A 115 -5.85 -19.10 -11.89
N LEU A 116 -5.29 -20.32 -11.74
CA LEU A 116 -4.37 -20.64 -10.66
C LEU A 116 -3.13 -19.75 -10.70
N VAL A 117 -2.56 -19.53 -11.90
CA VAL A 117 -1.38 -18.67 -12.08
C VAL A 117 -1.70 -17.21 -11.83
N ALA A 118 -2.91 -16.76 -12.17
CA ALA A 118 -3.29 -15.36 -12.18
C ALA A 118 -3.79 -14.81 -10.83
N VAL A 119 -4.46 -15.62 -10.03
CA VAL A 119 -5.10 -15.16 -8.78
C VAL A 119 -4.10 -14.65 -7.74
N PRO A 120 -3.01 -15.36 -7.40
CA PRO A 120 -2.08 -14.88 -6.38
C PRO A 120 -1.32 -13.59 -6.74
N PRO A 121 -0.90 -13.36 -8.00
CA PRO A 121 -0.44 -12.06 -8.45
C PRO A 121 -1.52 -10.99 -8.29
N LEU A 122 -2.77 -11.27 -8.68
CA LEU A 122 -3.88 -10.31 -8.66
C LEU A 122 -4.11 -9.67 -7.28
N VAL A 123 -3.95 -10.46 -6.22
CA VAL A 123 -4.16 -10.03 -4.82
C VAL A 123 -2.84 -9.80 -4.06
N GLY A 124 -1.74 -9.69 -4.80
CA GLY A 124 -0.41 -9.73 -4.23
C GLY A 124 0.61 -8.81 -4.91
N GLY A 125 1.86 -8.95 -4.44
CA GLY A 125 2.99 -8.15 -4.88
C GLY A 125 3.95 -8.92 -5.78
N VAL A 126 5.15 -8.37 -5.94
CA VAL A 126 6.23 -8.98 -6.73
C VAL A 126 6.49 -10.43 -6.31
N VAL A 127 6.48 -10.72 -5.00
CA VAL A 127 6.83 -12.05 -4.47
C VAL A 127 5.85 -13.13 -4.92
N SER A 128 4.53 -12.93 -4.77
CA SER A 128 3.55 -13.93 -5.21
C SER A 128 3.59 -14.12 -6.73
N SER A 129 3.90 -13.05 -7.46
CA SER A 129 4.04 -13.05 -8.91
C SER A 129 5.24 -13.86 -9.38
N LEU A 130 6.37 -13.74 -8.70
CA LEU A 130 7.56 -14.55 -8.97
C LEU A 130 7.32 -16.02 -8.63
N ILE A 131 6.69 -16.33 -7.49
CA ILE A 131 6.35 -17.71 -7.10
C ILE A 131 5.48 -18.37 -8.17
N MET A 132 4.42 -17.71 -8.61
CA MET A 132 3.54 -18.27 -9.64
C MET A 132 4.18 -18.31 -11.02
N SER A 133 5.01 -17.33 -11.36
CA SER A 133 5.79 -17.34 -12.60
C SER A 133 6.72 -18.55 -12.66
N GLU A 134 7.46 -18.81 -11.58
CA GLU A 134 8.36 -19.95 -11.48
C GLU A 134 7.60 -21.27 -11.52
N ALA A 135 6.50 -21.40 -10.77
CA ALA A 135 5.67 -22.60 -10.78
C ALA A 135 5.09 -22.90 -12.17
N ALA A 136 4.61 -21.87 -12.89
CA ALA A 136 4.13 -22.00 -14.26
C ALA A 136 5.25 -22.44 -15.21
N GLN A 137 6.45 -21.87 -15.07
CA GLN A 137 7.61 -22.26 -15.88
C GLN A 137 8.02 -23.72 -15.65
N GLN A 138 8.04 -24.17 -14.38
CA GLN A 138 8.34 -25.56 -14.04
C GLN A 138 7.28 -26.53 -14.58
N ALA A 139 6.02 -26.10 -14.68
CA ALA A 139 4.93 -26.85 -15.30
C ALA A 139 4.92 -26.78 -16.84
N GLY A 140 5.91 -26.15 -17.49
CA GLY A 140 5.98 -25.99 -18.95
C GLY A 140 5.01 -24.94 -19.52
N LEU A 141 4.38 -24.12 -18.67
CA LEU A 141 3.37 -23.13 -19.02
C LEU A 141 4.01 -21.74 -19.22
N MET A 142 4.91 -21.64 -20.20
CA MET A 142 5.72 -20.43 -20.45
C MET A 142 4.89 -19.16 -20.70
N SER A 143 3.73 -19.25 -21.36
CA SER A 143 2.86 -18.08 -21.55
C SER A 143 2.19 -17.63 -20.26
N LEU A 144 1.92 -18.56 -19.33
CA LEU A 144 1.30 -18.23 -18.05
C LEU A 144 2.31 -17.67 -17.05
N SER A 145 3.59 -18.05 -17.13
CA SER A 145 4.61 -17.41 -16.28
C SER A 145 4.73 -15.91 -16.58
N VAL A 146 4.68 -15.54 -17.86
CA VAL A 146 4.58 -14.16 -18.34
C VAL A 146 3.30 -13.50 -17.83
N LEU A 147 2.16 -14.19 -17.90
CA LEU A 147 0.87 -13.68 -17.40
C LEU A 147 0.93 -13.32 -15.90
N ALA A 148 1.60 -14.13 -15.07
CA ALA A 148 1.72 -13.84 -13.64
C ALA A 148 2.38 -12.49 -13.38
N ILE A 149 3.46 -12.20 -14.10
CA ILE A 149 4.18 -10.93 -13.99
C ILE A 149 3.31 -9.78 -14.53
N LEU A 150 2.63 -9.99 -15.66
CA LEU A 150 1.79 -8.96 -16.26
C LEU A 150 0.60 -8.57 -15.39
N ILE A 151 -0.06 -9.52 -14.74
CA ILE A 151 -1.18 -9.21 -13.84
C ILE A 151 -0.71 -8.29 -12.72
N TYR A 152 0.43 -8.60 -12.11
CA TYR A 152 1.02 -7.74 -11.08
C TYR A 152 1.30 -6.31 -11.58
N VAL A 153 1.85 -6.17 -12.79
CA VAL A 153 2.11 -4.86 -13.40
C VAL A 153 0.80 -4.11 -13.67
N MET A 154 -0.25 -4.81 -14.13
CA MET A 154 -1.42 -4.18 -14.74
C MET A 154 -2.61 -4.03 -13.79
N GLN A 155 -2.70 -4.83 -12.72
CA GLN A 155 -3.78 -4.76 -11.74
C GLN A 155 -3.88 -3.40 -11.06
N GLY A 156 -2.75 -2.72 -10.84
CA GLY A 156 -2.70 -1.39 -10.25
C GLY A 156 -3.48 -0.37 -11.09
N PHE A 157 -3.50 -0.51 -12.41
CA PHE A 157 -4.23 0.39 -13.32
C PHE A 157 -5.75 0.32 -13.13
N ALA A 158 -6.29 -0.81 -12.65
CA ALA A 158 -7.67 -0.89 -12.21
C ALA A 158 -7.83 -0.39 -10.77
N GLY A 159 -6.90 -0.77 -9.88
CA GLY A 159 -6.95 -0.43 -8.46
C GLY A 159 -6.91 1.08 -8.18
N TYR A 160 -5.92 1.79 -8.73
CA TYR A 160 -5.70 3.21 -8.44
C TYR A 160 -6.92 4.12 -8.69
N PRO A 161 -7.55 4.11 -9.88
CA PRO A 161 -8.71 4.96 -10.13
C PRO A 161 -9.92 4.54 -9.30
N LEU A 162 -10.18 3.23 -9.16
CA LEU A 162 -11.31 2.74 -8.37
C LEU A 162 -11.19 3.16 -6.90
N THR A 163 -9.99 3.04 -6.33
CA THR A 163 -9.71 3.47 -4.96
C THR A 163 -9.92 4.96 -4.80
N SER A 164 -9.37 5.79 -5.70
CA SER A 164 -9.58 7.24 -5.61
C SER A 164 -11.07 7.60 -5.63
N ILE A 165 -11.85 7.00 -6.53
CA ILE A 165 -13.29 7.25 -6.63
C ILE A 165 -14.02 6.84 -5.34
N MET A 166 -13.69 5.67 -4.76
CA MET A 166 -14.30 5.19 -3.53
C MET A 166 -13.93 6.05 -2.32
N LEU A 167 -12.64 6.34 -2.14
CA LEU A 167 -12.15 7.19 -1.06
C LEU A 167 -12.72 8.60 -1.14
N LYS A 168 -12.90 9.15 -2.34
CA LYS A 168 -13.51 10.49 -2.51
C LYS A 168 -14.98 10.50 -2.09
N LYS A 169 -15.72 9.42 -2.36
CA LYS A 169 -17.11 9.27 -1.89
C LYS A 169 -17.17 9.10 -0.37
N GLU A 170 -16.29 8.27 0.20
CA GLU A 170 -16.22 8.07 1.64
C GLU A 170 -15.81 9.35 2.37
N GLY A 171 -14.75 10.01 1.90
CA GLY A 171 -14.25 11.25 2.48
C GLY A 171 -15.30 12.37 2.46
N LYS A 172 -16.03 12.56 1.35
CA LYS A 172 -17.15 13.52 1.30
C LYS A 172 -18.22 13.23 2.35
N ARG A 173 -18.56 11.96 2.52
CA ARG A 173 -19.57 11.53 3.49
C ARG A 173 -19.11 11.79 4.92
N MET A 174 -17.87 11.44 5.24
CA MET A 174 -17.32 11.65 6.58
C MET A 174 -17.07 13.13 6.88
N LEU A 175 -16.67 13.91 5.88
CA LEU A 175 -16.53 15.35 5.99
C LEU A 175 -17.87 16.04 6.30
N ALA A 176 -18.96 15.59 5.66
CA ALA A 176 -20.29 16.09 5.97
C ALA A 176 -20.70 15.80 7.42
N LYS A 177 -20.40 14.60 7.92
CA LYS A 177 -20.66 14.21 9.32
C LYS A 177 -19.80 14.96 10.33
N TYR A 178 -18.54 15.23 9.98
CA TYR A 178 -17.64 16.04 10.81
C TYR A 178 -18.21 17.45 10.98
N ARG A 179 -18.55 18.10 9.85
CA ARG A 179 -19.12 19.45 9.83
C ARG A 179 -20.47 19.57 10.53
N SER A 180 -21.28 18.50 10.54
CA SER A 180 -22.55 18.47 11.27
C SER A 180 -22.41 18.14 12.76
N GLY A 181 -21.20 17.77 13.22
CA GLY A 181 -20.95 17.33 14.60
C GLY A 181 -21.46 15.91 14.90
N GLU A 182 -21.96 15.17 13.90
CA GLU A 182 -22.39 13.77 14.04
C GLU A 182 -21.22 12.81 14.26
N TRP A 183 -20.00 13.23 13.92
CA TRP A 183 -18.79 12.43 14.07
C TRP A 183 -17.63 13.29 14.58
N VAL A 184 -16.99 12.83 15.65
CA VAL A 184 -15.75 13.39 16.19
C VAL A 184 -14.68 12.29 16.12
N PRO A 185 -13.51 12.55 15.51
CA PRO A 185 -12.37 11.63 15.48
C PRO A 185 -11.96 11.13 16.86
N THR A 186 -11.51 9.89 16.95
CA THR A 186 -11.06 9.30 18.23
C THR A 186 -9.87 10.06 18.83
N ASN A 187 -8.99 10.56 17.97
CA ASN A 187 -7.80 11.30 18.40
C ASN A 187 -8.14 12.69 18.95
N GLU A 188 -9.18 13.36 18.44
CA GLU A 188 -9.69 14.62 19.00
C GLU A 188 -10.37 14.39 20.36
N GLN A 189 -11.11 13.27 20.52
CA GLN A 189 -11.72 12.89 21.80
C GLN A 189 -10.69 12.63 22.91
N GLU A 190 -9.50 12.11 22.55
CA GLU A 190 -8.40 11.88 23.48
C GLU A 190 -7.60 13.17 23.76
N GLN A 191 -7.52 14.09 22.79
CA GLN A 191 -6.91 15.42 22.96
C GLN A 191 -7.74 16.36 23.84
N GLU A 192 -9.08 16.31 23.79
CA GLU A 192 -9.93 17.10 24.70
C GLU A 192 -9.76 16.73 26.19
N LYS A 193 -9.27 15.51 26.50
CA LYS A 193 -8.91 15.12 27.88
C LYS A 193 -7.51 15.58 28.31
N THR A 194 -6.70 16.07 27.38
CA THR A 194 -5.31 16.46 27.60
C THR A 194 -5.10 17.89 27.12
N ILE A 195 -5.92 18.83 27.62
CA ILE A 195 -5.70 20.27 27.44
C ILE A 195 -4.54 20.69 28.34
N LYS A 196 -3.32 20.22 28.04
CA LYS A 196 -2.07 20.85 28.43
C LYS A 196 -0.99 20.53 27.39
N GLU A 197 -0.55 21.62 26.77
CA GLU A 197 0.76 21.85 26.16
C GLU A 197 0.95 21.45 24.69
N GLU A 198 1.01 22.50 23.87
CA GLU A 198 1.54 22.57 22.50
C GLU A 198 3.05 22.20 22.39
N ASP A 199 3.57 21.39 23.32
CA ASP A 199 5.01 21.08 23.51
C ASP A 199 5.33 19.58 23.28
N GLU A 200 4.43 18.76 22.71
CA GLU A 200 4.72 17.36 22.29
C GLU A 200 5.65 17.26 21.06
N GLU A 201 6.65 18.14 20.96
CA GLU A 201 7.82 17.90 20.10
C GLU A 201 8.71 16.79 20.67
N ILE A 202 8.76 16.67 22.01
CA ILE A 202 9.67 15.77 22.72
C ILE A 202 8.89 14.60 23.31
N PRO A 203 9.25 13.34 23.00
CA PRO A 203 8.58 12.19 23.55
C PRO A 203 8.87 12.03 25.05
N LYS A 204 7.86 11.61 25.81
CA LYS A 204 7.83 11.63 27.29
C LYS A 204 9.03 10.94 27.95
N LEU A 205 9.55 9.85 27.37
CA LEU A 205 10.70 9.13 27.91
C LEU A 205 12.02 9.91 27.76
N PHE A 206 12.02 10.99 26.99
CA PHE A 206 13.18 11.84 26.71
C PHE A 206 12.95 13.30 27.13
N ASP A 207 11.96 13.56 27.99
CA ASP A 207 11.63 14.88 28.54
C ASP A 207 12.82 15.55 29.26
N LYS A 208 13.62 14.75 29.98
CA LYS A 208 14.83 15.18 30.71
C LYS A 208 16.04 15.39 29.80
N VAL A 209 15.97 14.98 28.53
CA VAL A 209 17.06 15.19 27.58
C VAL A 209 16.98 16.64 27.06
N PRO A 210 18.05 17.45 27.21
CA PRO A 210 18.04 18.84 26.76
C PRO A 210 17.63 18.97 25.28
N LYS A 211 16.78 19.97 24.95
CA LYS A 211 16.23 20.20 23.59
C LYS A 211 17.31 20.15 22.49
N ARG A 212 18.54 20.62 22.76
CA ARG A 212 19.68 20.60 21.83
C ARG A 212 20.10 19.20 21.32
N TYR A 213 19.76 18.13 22.03
CA TYR A 213 20.09 16.76 21.64
C TYR A 213 18.98 16.06 20.84
N HIS A 214 17.80 16.67 20.74
CA HIS A 214 16.68 16.20 19.91
C HIS A 214 16.90 16.60 18.44
N THR A 215 18.01 16.14 17.87
CA THR A 215 18.40 16.41 16.48
C THR A 215 17.65 15.50 15.51
N ASN A 216 17.66 15.81 14.20
CA ASN A 216 17.12 14.92 13.16
C ASN A 216 17.73 13.51 13.24
N PHE A 217 19.03 13.39 13.52
CA PHE A 217 19.68 12.09 13.70
C PHE A 217 19.16 11.33 14.93
N SER A 218 18.84 12.01 16.03
CA SER A 218 18.22 11.35 17.19
C SER A 218 16.84 10.78 16.87
N ARG A 219 16.06 11.46 16.01
CA ARG A 219 14.75 10.99 15.53
C ARG A 219 14.91 9.75 14.66
N PHE A 220 15.79 9.82 13.66
CA PHE A 220 16.12 8.68 12.80
C PHE A 220 16.65 7.49 13.62
N PHE A 221 17.52 7.74 14.59
CA PHE A 221 18.09 6.68 15.43
C PHE A 221 17.01 5.93 16.22
N ARG A 222 16.15 6.66 16.94
CA ARG A 222 15.05 6.06 17.70
C ARG A 222 14.06 5.34 16.80
N LEU A 223 13.72 5.94 15.65
CA LEU A 223 12.85 5.33 14.66
C LEU A 223 13.43 4.01 14.12
N SER A 224 14.72 4.01 13.77
CA SER A 224 15.45 2.82 13.31
C SER A 224 15.52 1.72 14.37
N ILE A 225 15.67 2.07 15.65
CA ILE A 225 15.64 1.09 16.76
C ILE A 225 14.30 0.36 16.76
N VAL A 226 13.18 1.08 16.66
CA VAL A 226 11.84 0.49 16.67
C VAL A 226 11.63 -0.40 15.43
N GLY A 227 12.04 0.06 14.25
CA GLY A 227 11.99 -0.75 13.03
C GLY A 227 12.86 -2.01 13.10
N MET A 228 14.05 -1.91 13.71
CA MET A 228 14.96 -3.03 13.95
C MET A 228 14.36 -4.06 14.90
N PHE A 229 13.70 -3.63 15.98
CA PHE A 229 12.98 -4.53 16.89
C PHE A 229 11.86 -5.28 16.16
N ALA A 230 11.05 -4.58 15.36
CA ALA A 230 10.01 -5.22 14.55
C ALA A 230 10.58 -6.30 13.60
N TYR A 231 11.71 -6.02 12.95
CA TYR A 231 12.41 -6.99 12.13
C TYR A 231 12.86 -8.23 12.91
N TYR A 232 13.59 -8.05 14.02
CA TYR A 232 14.10 -9.18 14.79
C TYR A 232 12.99 -10.03 15.43
N VAL A 233 11.88 -9.40 15.84
CA VAL A 233 10.69 -10.13 16.32
C VAL A 233 10.08 -10.95 15.19
N SER A 234 9.98 -10.42 13.97
CA SER A 234 9.53 -11.20 12.79
C SER A 234 10.43 -12.42 12.55
N VAL A 235 11.75 -12.24 12.58
CA VAL A 235 12.72 -13.34 12.41
C VAL A 235 12.58 -14.39 13.51
N TRP A 236 12.42 -13.96 14.76
CA TRP A 236 12.28 -14.86 15.90
C TRP A 236 10.95 -15.64 15.87
N LEU A 237 9.87 -15.02 15.36
CA LEU A 237 8.57 -15.67 15.21
C LEU A 237 8.51 -16.63 14.02
N ALA A 238 9.35 -16.46 13.00
CA ALA A 238 9.31 -17.22 11.74
C ALA A 238 9.21 -18.76 11.89
N PRO A 239 9.85 -19.42 12.87
CA PRO A 239 9.69 -20.87 13.08
C PRO A 239 8.29 -21.29 13.56
N PHE A 240 7.54 -20.39 14.18
CA PHE A 240 6.22 -20.67 14.77
C PHE A 240 5.08 -20.12 13.91
N VAL A 241 5.20 -18.86 13.49
CA VAL A 241 4.20 -18.12 12.71
C VAL A 241 4.92 -17.11 11.82
N SER A 242 4.60 -17.11 10.52
CA SER A 242 5.09 -16.08 9.61
C SER A 242 4.30 -14.79 9.79
N VAL A 243 4.95 -13.76 10.34
CA VAL A 243 4.38 -12.41 10.49
C VAL A 243 5.23 -11.42 9.72
N SER A 244 4.59 -10.64 8.85
CA SER A 244 5.27 -9.60 8.08
C SER A 244 5.97 -8.60 9.01
N PRO A 245 7.28 -8.34 8.82
CA PRO A 245 8.01 -7.38 9.64
C PRO A 245 7.41 -5.97 9.53
N PHE A 246 6.75 -5.65 8.42
CA PHE A 246 6.08 -4.36 8.20
C PHE A 246 4.80 -4.20 9.02
N VAL A 247 4.02 -5.28 9.20
CA VAL A 247 2.89 -5.27 10.13
C VAL A 247 3.40 -5.03 11.56
N LEU A 248 4.53 -5.66 11.92
CA LEU A 248 5.19 -5.40 13.20
C LEU A 248 5.74 -3.97 13.30
N CYS A 249 6.28 -3.37 12.23
CA CYS A 249 6.70 -1.96 12.25
C CYS A 249 5.54 -1.03 12.61
N LEU A 250 4.36 -1.28 12.04
CA LEU A 250 3.16 -0.50 12.38
C LEU A 250 2.79 -0.68 13.85
N LEU A 251 2.71 -1.92 14.33
CA LEU A 251 2.39 -2.26 15.73
C LEU A 251 3.41 -1.65 16.71
N PHE A 252 4.70 -1.86 16.48
CA PHE A 252 5.76 -1.34 17.32
C PHE A 252 5.86 0.18 17.26
N GLY A 253 5.53 0.80 16.12
CA GLY A 253 5.39 2.26 16.00
C GLY A 253 4.29 2.80 16.92
N VAL A 254 3.12 2.15 16.95
CA VAL A 254 2.01 2.49 17.87
C VAL A 254 2.45 2.34 19.33
N ILE A 255 3.06 1.20 19.67
CA ILE A 255 3.53 0.92 21.04
C ILE A 255 4.58 1.94 21.48
N ALA A 256 5.57 2.22 20.63
CA ALA A 256 6.66 3.14 20.93
C ALA A 256 6.17 4.60 21.03
N SER A 257 5.18 5.00 20.23
CA SER A 257 4.58 6.33 20.38
C SER A 257 3.73 6.42 21.64
N SER A 258 2.92 5.40 21.92
CA SER A 258 2.05 5.35 23.11
C SER A 258 2.83 5.30 24.42
N SER A 259 3.99 4.63 24.44
CA SER A 259 4.90 4.60 25.60
C SER A 259 5.70 5.89 25.77
N GLY A 260 5.62 6.83 24.82
CA GLY A 260 6.41 8.05 24.80
C GLY A 260 7.88 7.82 24.49
N PHE A 261 8.23 6.76 23.75
CA PHE A 261 9.58 6.55 23.20
C PHE A 261 9.78 7.28 21.85
N LEU A 262 8.77 7.26 20.98
CA LEU A 262 8.74 8.01 19.72
C LEU A 262 7.76 9.19 19.82
N GLU A 263 8.16 10.34 19.29
CA GLU A 263 7.21 11.40 18.97
C GLU A 263 6.26 10.98 17.83
N LYS A 264 5.15 11.72 17.64
CA LYS A 264 4.35 11.58 16.41
C LYS A 264 5.14 12.08 15.20
N GLN A 265 5.08 11.32 14.10
CA GLN A 265 5.69 11.66 12.81
C GLN A 265 7.20 11.99 12.86
N PRO A 266 8.05 11.16 13.50
CA PRO A 266 9.48 11.43 13.67
C PRO A 266 10.20 11.63 12.32
N LEU A 267 9.79 10.91 11.28
CA LEU A 267 10.40 10.98 9.95
C LEU A 267 10.01 12.27 9.20
N GLN A 268 8.77 12.76 9.34
CA GLN A 268 8.38 14.07 8.82
C GLN A 268 9.12 15.18 9.55
N LYS A 269 9.17 15.12 10.89
CA LYS A 269 9.91 16.08 11.73
C LYS A 269 11.41 16.12 11.42
N ALA A 270 11.97 15.02 10.92
CA ALA A 270 13.36 14.94 10.48
C ALA A 270 13.59 15.34 9.00
N ASN A 271 12.56 15.80 8.28
CA ASN A 271 12.56 16.09 6.84
C ASN A 271 12.94 14.89 5.94
N GLY A 272 12.78 13.67 6.45
CA GLY A 272 13.12 12.44 5.73
C GLY A 272 11.95 11.85 4.93
N PHE A 273 10.72 12.23 5.26
CA PHE A 273 9.52 11.54 4.78
C PHE A 273 9.35 11.59 3.26
N GLY A 274 9.46 12.79 2.67
CA GLY A 274 9.30 12.96 1.22
C GLY A 274 10.34 12.18 0.41
N PHE A 275 11.60 12.20 0.85
CA PHE A 275 12.68 11.43 0.22
C PHE A 275 12.44 9.91 0.35
N ALA A 276 11.93 9.46 1.50
CA ALA A 276 11.62 8.05 1.69
C ALA A 276 10.47 7.58 0.77
N ILE A 277 9.40 8.37 0.65
CA ILE A 277 8.27 8.06 -0.25
C ILE A 277 8.75 8.05 -1.71
N LEU A 278 9.56 9.03 -2.11
CA LEU A 278 10.20 9.08 -3.42
C LEU A 278 10.94 7.78 -3.73
N GLY A 279 11.85 7.35 -2.85
CA GLY A 279 12.64 6.13 -3.06
C GLY A 279 11.76 4.89 -3.20
N LEU A 280 10.72 4.76 -2.37
CA LEU A 280 9.78 3.65 -2.50
C LEU A 280 8.98 3.68 -3.80
N MET A 281 8.51 4.85 -4.23
CA MET A 281 7.77 4.97 -5.48
C MET A 281 8.61 4.56 -6.68
N LEU A 282 9.89 4.97 -6.72
CA LEU A 282 10.81 4.51 -7.76
C LEU A 282 10.98 2.99 -7.74
N PHE A 283 11.12 2.39 -6.55
CA PHE A 283 11.23 0.94 -6.42
C PHE A 283 9.98 0.20 -6.92
N ILE A 284 8.78 0.69 -6.59
CA ILE A 284 7.53 0.08 -7.08
C ILE A 284 7.46 0.15 -8.61
N PHE A 285 7.77 1.30 -9.19
CA PHE A 285 7.72 1.45 -10.64
C PHE A 285 8.86 0.72 -11.38
N ASP A 286 9.97 0.40 -10.71
CA ASP A 286 11.00 -0.48 -11.26
C ASP A 286 10.45 -1.88 -11.61
N GLY A 287 9.39 -2.31 -10.92
CA GLY A 287 8.67 -3.55 -11.23
C GLY A 287 8.06 -3.57 -12.63
N LEU A 288 7.87 -2.41 -13.27
CA LEU A 288 7.26 -2.28 -14.60
C LEU A 288 8.24 -2.54 -15.74
N LYS A 289 9.56 -2.65 -15.46
CA LYS A 289 10.62 -2.77 -16.48
C LYS A 289 10.51 -4.02 -17.38
N ASN A 290 9.83 -5.06 -16.89
CA ASN A 290 9.64 -6.31 -17.61
C ASN A 290 8.37 -6.32 -18.48
N ALA A 291 7.53 -5.29 -18.41
CA ALA A 291 6.30 -5.23 -19.20
C ALA A 291 6.63 -4.77 -20.64
N THR A 292 6.59 -5.67 -21.63
CA THR A 292 6.81 -5.32 -23.03
C THR A 292 5.51 -5.05 -23.79
N PRO A 293 5.53 -4.28 -24.89
CA PRO A 293 4.34 -4.07 -25.73
C PRO A 293 3.78 -5.38 -26.29
N GLU A 294 4.64 -6.32 -26.66
CA GLU A 294 4.26 -7.64 -27.19
C GLU A 294 3.54 -8.46 -26.12
N MET A 295 4.12 -8.54 -24.91
CA MET A 295 3.52 -9.22 -23.76
C MET A 295 2.13 -8.66 -23.44
N LEU A 296 1.98 -7.33 -23.46
CA LEU A 296 0.68 -6.69 -23.24
C LEU A 296 -0.33 -7.02 -24.35
N LYS A 297 0.07 -7.04 -25.62
CA LYS A 297 -0.84 -7.34 -26.73
C LYS A 297 -1.35 -8.79 -26.70
N GLU A 298 -0.45 -9.75 -26.47
CA GLU A 298 -0.78 -11.17 -26.48
C GLU A 298 -1.69 -11.57 -25.31
N LEU A 299 -1.46 -10.98 -24.13
CA LEU A 299 -2.14 -11.35 -22.90
C LEU A 299 -3.19 -10.33 -22.46
N LEU A 300 -3.50 -9.32 -23.29
CA LEU A 300 -4.46 -8.26 -22.95
C LEU A 300 -5.82 -8.82 -22.57
N VAL A 301 -6.38 -9.68 -23.43
CA VAL A 301 -7.72 -10.23 -23.26
C VAL A 301 -7.84 -11.07 -21.98
N PRO A 302 -6.98 -12.08 -21.73
CA PRO A 302 -7.07 -12.85 -20.49
C PRO A 302 -6.80 -12.00 -19.25
N MET A 303 -5.83 -11.10 -19.30
CA MET A 303 -5.51 -10.23 -18.18
C MET A 303 -6.67 -9.29 -17.82
N VAL A 304 -7.26 -8.60 -18.80
CA VAL A 304 -8.41 -7.70 -18.57
C VAL A 304 -9.60 -8.48 -18.05
N GLY A 305 -9.91 -9.64 -18.63
CA GLY A 305 -11.02 -10.48 -18.16
C GLY A 305 -10.83 -10.93 -16.70
N ILE A 306 -9.62 -11.37 -16.33
CA ILE A 306 -9.30 -11.79 -14.97
C ILE A 306 -9.41 -10.61 -13.99
N ILE A 307 -8.84 -9.45 -14.32
CA ILE A 307 -8.90 -8.25 -13.47
C ILE A 307 -10.36 -7.83 -13.29
N VAL A 308 -11.15 -7.76 -14.36
CA VAL A 308 -12.56 -7.34 -14.29
C VAL A 308 -13.40 -8.29 -13.42
N ILE A 309 -13.30 -9.61 -13.66
CA ILE A 309 -14.05 -10.62 -12.90
C ILE A 309 -13.59 -10.61 -11.43
N GLY A 310 -12.29 -10.55 -11.18
CA GLY A 310 -11.72 -10.50 -9.85
C GLY A 310 -12.18 -9.26 -9.09
N VAL A 311 -11.99 -8.07 -9.65
CA VAL A 311 -12.42 -6.80 -9.03
C VAL A 311 -13.92 -6.78 -8.78
N PHE A 312 -14.73 -7.34 -9.67
CA PHE A 312 -16.17 -7.47 -9.44
C PHE A 312 -16.48 -8.41 -8.26
N GLY A 313 -15.84 -9.57 -8.19
CA GLY A 313 -15.98 -10.48 -7.05
C GLY A 313 -15.55 -9.83 -5.73
N MET A 314 -14.44 -9.09 -5.75
CA MET A 314 -13.96 -8.29 -4.62
C MET A 314 -15.03 -7.28 -4.17
N TYR A 315 -15.61 -6.52 -5.11
CA TYR A 315 -16.63 -5.53 -4.82
C TYR A 315 -17.85 -6.14 -4.14
N VAL A 316 -18.38 -7.24 -4.69
CA VAL A 316 -19.58 -7.90 -4.17
C VAL A 316 -19.37 -8.36 -2.72
N PHE A 317 -18.29 -9.10 -2.47
CA PHE A 317 -18.05 -9.67 -1.14
C PHE A 317 -17.71 -8.61 -0.10
N SER A 318 -16.80 -7.68 -0.44
CA SER A 318 -16.42 -6.60 0.46
C SER A 318 -17.59 -5.67 0.79
N ALA A 319 -18.49 -5.39 -0.17
CA ALA A 319 -19.68 -4.58 0.08
C ALA A 319 -20.68 -5.29 1.00
N ILE A 320 -20.87 -6.61 0.84
CA ILE A 320 -21.75 -7.40 1.72
C ILE A 320 -21.19 -7.43 3.14
N VAL A 321 -19.95 -7.87 3.30
CA VAL A 321 -19.31 -8.00 4.63
C VAL A 321 -19.12 -6.64 5.28
N GLY A 322 -18.73 -5.62 4.52
CA GLY A 322 -18.65 -4.24 5.00
C GLY A 322 -19.96 -3.76 5.59
N ARG A 323 -21.08 -3.97 4.88
CA ARG A 323 -22.41 -3.61 5.36
C ARG A 323 -22.79 -4.35 6.65
N LEU A 324 -22.48 -5.65 6.74
CA LEU A 324 -22.73 -6.45 7.96
C LEU A 324 -21.93 -5.95 9.16
N LEU A 325 -20.72 -5.44 8.96
CA LEU A 325 -19.84 -4.93 10.01
C LEU A 325 -20.04 -3.44 10.32
N GLY A 326 -20.99 -2.78 9.65
CA GLY A 326 -21.27 -1.35 9.81
C GLY A 326 -20.24 -0.42 9.15
N VAL A 327 -19.43 -0.95 8.22
CA VAL A 327 -18.50 -0.19 7.40
C VAL A 327 -19.20 0.17 6.07
N SER A 328 -18.91 1.34 5.52
CA SER A 328 -19.51 1.72 4.24
C SER A 328 -19.03 0.84 3.11
N LYS A 329 -19.87 0.69 2.08
CA LYS A 329 -19.49 -0.02 0.86
C LYS A 329 -18.28 0.65 0.18
N GLU A 330 -18.21 1.98 0.23
CA GLU A 330 -17.10 2.75 -0.34
C GLU A 330 -15.79 2.45 0.39
N MET A 331 -15.77 2.54 1.72
CA MET A 331 -14.57 2.24 2.50
C MET A 331 -14.22 0.75 2.41
N ALA A 332 -15.20 -0.14 2.52
CA ALA A 332 -14.98 -1.57 2.47
C ALA A 332 -14.36 -2.02 1.13
N PHE A 333 -14.83 -1.45 0.03
CA PHE A 333 -14.26 -1.71 -1.28
C PHE A 333 -12.88 -1.04 -1.46
N ALA A 334 -12.70 0.21 -1.03
CA ALA A 334 -11.41 0.90 -1.09
C ALA A 334 -10.30 0.14 -0.34
N VAL A 335 -10.64 -0.36 0.86
CA VAL A 335 -9.78 -1.20 1.69
C VAL A 335 -9.47 -2.52 0.98
N SER A 336 -10.44 -3.15 0.32
CA SER A 336 -10.18 -4.40 -0.39
C SER A 336 -9.32 -4.20 -1.63
N LEU A 337 -9.47 -3.06 -2.33
CA LEU A 337 -8.70 -2.69 -3.52
C LEU A 337 -7.20 -2.55 -3.23
N THR A 338 -6.79 -2.36 -1.97
CA THR A 338 -5.36 -2.33 -1.61
C THR A 338 -4.66 -3.65 -1.92
N ALA A 339 -5.39 -4.76 -2.05
CA ALA A 339 -4.84 -6.04 -2.51
C ALA A 339 -4.17 -5.95 -3.89
N LEU A 340 -4.54 -4.97 -4.71
CA LEU A 340 -4.01 -4.80 -6.06
C LEU A 340 -2.70 -3.99 -6.10
N TYR A 341 -2.30 -3.29 -5.04
CA TYR A 341 -1.11 -2.42 -5.12
C TYR A 341 -0.40 -2.17 -3.77
N GLY A 342 -1.14 -2.05 -2.67
CA GLY A 342 -0.59 -1.82 -1.33
C GLY A 342 0.23 -0.53 -1.17
N PHE A 343 1.16 -0.57 -0.20
CA PHE A 343 1.99 0.57 0.18
C PHE A 343 3.19 0.77 -0.75
N PRO A 344 3.57 2.01 -1.11
CA PRO A 344 3.06 3.32 -0.65
C PRO A 344 1.92 3.92 -1.48
N ALA A 345 1.41 3.21 -2.50
CA ALA A 345 0.38 3.75 -3.38
C ALA A 345 -0.95 4.00 -2.63
N ASP A 346 -1.33 3.12 -1.70
CA ASP A 346 -2.47 3.33 -0.81
C ASP A 346 -2.38 4.65 -0.01
N TYR A 347 -1.21 4.94 0.55
CA TYR A 347 -0.92 6.16 1.30
C TYR A 347 -1.06 7.39 0.41
N ILE A 348 -0.43 7.39 -0.77
CA ILE A 348 -0.42 8.54 -1.68
C ILE A 348 -1.85 8.84 -2.13
N ILE A 349 -2.56 7.84 -2.66
CA ILE A 349 -3.92 8.03 -3.16
C ILE A 349 -4.84 8.55 -2.06
N THR A 350 -4.70 8.03 -0.83
CA THR A 350 -5.50 8.48 0.32
C THR A 350 -5.22 9.94 0.64
N ASN A 351 -3.95 10.37 0.70
CA ASN A 351 -3.60 11.76 0.98
C ASN A 351 -4.01 12.71 -0.15
N GLU A 352 -3.82 12.32 -1.41
CA GLU A 352 -4.27 13.11 -2.56
C GLU A 352 -5.78 13.35 -2.51
N VAL A 353 -6.56 12.32 -2.18
CA VAL A 353 -8.01 12.44 -2.03
C VAL A 353 -8.36 13.38 -0.87
N ILE A 354 -7.73 13.24 0.30
CA ILE A 354 -7.98 14.11 1.45
C ILE A 354 -7.69 15.57 1.12
N GLN A 355 -6.53 15.84 0.52
CA GLN A 355 -6.13 17.19 0.09
C GLN A 355 -7.06 17.77 -0.99
N ALA A 356 -7.60 16.91 -1.87
CA ALA A 356 -8.56 17.33 -2.89
C ALA A 356 -9.98 17.60 -2.35
N LEU A 357 -10.29 17.17 -1.12
CA LEU A 357 -11.61 17.34 -0.50
C LEU A 357 -11.73 18.61 0.34
N THR A 358 -10.64 19.05 0.97
CA THR A 358 -10.63 20.24 1.84
C THR A 358 -9.24 20.84 1.99
N GLU A 359 -9.19 22.16 2.21
CA GLU A 359 -7.99 22.92 2.53
C GLU A 359 -7.86 23.17 4.05
N ASP A 360 -8.88 22.85 4.84
CA ASP A 360 -8.85 23.01 6.30
C ASP A 360 -8.02 21.91 6.96
N LYS A 361 -7.02 22.30 7.76
CA LYS A 361 -6.08 21.37 8.39
C LYS A 361 -6.76 20.42 9.39
N LYS A 362 -7.75 20.89 10.15
CA LYS A 362 -8.47 20.04 11.12
C LYS A 362 -9.31 19.01 10.39
N GLU A 363 -10.00 19.42 9.33
CA GLU A 363 -10.75 18.49 8.49
C GLU A 363 -9.85 17.46 7.81
N GLN A 364 -8.65 17.86 7.35
CA GLN A 364 -7.66 16.94 6.79
C GLN A 364 -7.17 15.94 7.84
N GLU A 365 -6.87 16.38 9.06
CA GLU A 365 -6.47 15.52 10.18
C GLU A 365 -7.57 14.54 10.57
N ALA A 366 -8.82 15.01 10.66
CA ALA A 366 -9.98 14.19 10.91
C ALA A 366 -10.12 13.09 9.84
N LEU A 367 -10.15 13.46 8.55
CA LEU A 367 -10.23 12.49 7.46
C LEU A 367 -9.04 11.53 7.44
N THR A 368 -7.83 12.01 7.75
CA THR A 368 -6.62 11.17 7.83
C THR A 368 -6.76 10.11 8.90
N SER A 369 -7.27 10.46 10.09
CA SER A 369 -7.50 9.51 11.18
C SER A 369 -8.51 8.41 10.83
N HIS A 370 -9.49 8.71 9.97
CA HIS A 370 -10.50 7.75 9.53
C HIS A 370 -10.02 6.87 8.36
N MET A 371 -9.43 7.48 7.34
CA MET A 371 -9.18 6.83 6.06
C MET A 371 -7.82 6.13 5.98
N LEU A 372 -6.78 6.69 6.61
CA LEU A 372 -5.42 6.19 6.43
C LEU A 372 -5.14 4.86 7.16
N PRO A 373 -5.43 4.69 8.46
CA PRO A 373 -5.20 3.42 9.15
C PRO A 373 -5.76 2.17 8.44
N PRO A 374 -7.05 2.13 8.05
CA PRO A 374 -7.60 0.95 7.40
C PRO A 374 -6.96 0.65 6.04
N MET A 375 -6.61 1.68 5.27
CA MET A 375 -5.92 1.51 3.98
C MET A 375 -4.54 0.86 4.16
N LEU A 376 -3.75 1.35 5.11
CA LEU A 376 -2.42 0.81 5.39
C LEU A 376 -2.48 -0.63 5.91
N VAL A 377 -3.35 -0.91 6.88
CA VAL A 377 -3.45 -2.24 7.48
C VAL A 377 -3.88 -3.29 6.46
N ALA A 378 -4.86 -2.97 5.62
CA ALA A 378 -5.29 -3.88 4.55
C ALA A 378 -4.20 -4.08 3.49
N GLY A 379 -3.53 -3.01 3.06
CA GLY A 379 -2.43 -3.08 2.10
C GLY A 379 -1.32 -4.02 2.56
N PHE A 380 -0.90 -3.95 3.82
CA PHE A 380 0.14 -4.85 4.33
C PHE A 380 -0.33 -6.29 4.44
N ILE A 381 -1.50 -6.55 5.01
CA ILE A 381 -1.97 -7.92 5.21
C ILE A 381 -2.14 -8.64 3.88
N THR A 382 -2.71 -7.97 2.88
CA THR A 382 -2.92 -8.52 1.54
C THR A 382 -1.60 -8.84 0.85
N VAL A 383 -0.78 -7.81 0.61
CA VAL A 383 0.39 -7.91 -0.27
C VAL A 383 1.51 -8.75 0.35
N THR A 384 1.58 -8.87 1.68
CA THR A 384 2.67 -9.59 2.35
C THR A 384 2.31 -10.99 2.85
N ILE A 385 1.11 -11.18 3.43
CA ILE A 385 0.75 -12.45 4.06
C ILE A 385 -0.15 -13.25 3.13
N VAL A 386 -1.30 -12.68 2.77
CA VAL A 386 -2.34 -13.44 2.06
C VAL A 386 -1.87 -13.83 0.67
N SER A 387 -1.19 -12.93 -0.04
CA SER A 387 -0.65 -13.19 -1.37
C SER A 387 0.34 -14.36 -1.41
N VAL A 388 1.27 -14.43 -0.44
CA VAL A 388 2.30 -15.46 -0.37
C VAL A 388 1.69 -16.80 0.02
N VAL A 389 0.76 -16.80 0.96
CA VAL A 389 0.02 -18.01 1.34
C VAL A 389 -0.79 -18.55 0.16
N LEU A 390 -1.53 -17.67 -0.54
CA LEU A 390 -2.26 -18.07 -1.74
C LEU A 390 -1.33 -18.56 -2.85
N ALA A 391 -0.20 -17.90 -3.08
CA ALA A 391 0.78 -18.33 -4.07
C ALA A 391 1.35 -19.72 -3.73
N GLY A 392 1.67 -19.99 -2.46
CA GLY A 392 2.15 -21.31 -2.04
C GLY A 392 1.11 -22.41 -2.21
N ILE A 393 -0.16 -22.13 -1.89
CA ILE A 393 -1.26 -23.09 -2.09
C ILE A 393 -1.48 -23.34 -3.59
N PHE A 394 -1.58 -22.26 -4.38
CA PHE A 394 -1.94 -22.33 -5.79
C PHE A 394 -0.81 -22.91 -6.64
N SER A 395 0.46 -22.61 -6.32
CA SER A 395 1.61 -23.24 -6.96
C SER A 395 1.66 -24.73 -6.68
N SER A 396 1.39 -25.15 -5.43
CA SER A 396 1.31 -26.56 -5.08
C SER A 396 0.20 -27.28 -5.84
N ILE A 397 -0.99 -26.68 -5.99
CA ILE A 397 -2.06 -27.25 -6.81
C ILE A 397 -1.61 -27.34 -8.27
N LEU A 398 -1.04 -26.27 -8.82
CA LEU A 398 -0.60 -26.20 -10.21
C LEU A 398 0.45 -27.28 -10.55
N SER A 399 1.42 -27.52 -9.66
CA SER A 399 2.46 -28.52 -9.86
C SER A 399 1.97 -29.97 -9.78
N ASN A 400 0.77 -30.20 -9.22
CA ASN A 400 0.17 -31.53 -9.09
C ASN A 400 -0.91 -31.82 -10.16
N LEU A 401 -1.16 -30.88 -11.08
CA LEU A 401 -1.98 -31.07 -12.29
C LEU A 401 -1.16 -31.77 -13.37
#